data_AF-A0A3N6FWR2-F1
#
_entry.id   AF-A0A3N6FWR2-F1
#
_cell.length_a   1.000
_cell.length_b   1.000
_cell.length_c   1.000
_cell.angle_alpha   90.00
_cell.angle_beta   90.00
_cell.angle_gamma   90.00
#
_symmetry.space_group_name_H-M   'P 1'
#
loop_
_entity.id
_entity.type
_entity.pdbx_description
1 polymer ?
#
loop_
_entity_poly.entity_id
_entity_poly.type
_entity_poly.pdbx_seq_one_letter_code
_entity_poly.pdbx_strand_id
1 'polypeptide(L)' 'MSRTVIDLDDEALEAAARELGTTTKRDTINTALREIVERNRRLRALHELQEIVQEGGLDTDLLLDKRRYRGGSAK' A
#
# COMPACT_ATOMS: atom_id res chain seq x y z
N MET A 1 -4.58 -7.76 24.00
CA MET A 1 -4.28 -8.96 23.19
C MET A 1 -4.93 -10.15 23.85
N SER A 2 -5.92 -10.77 23.21
CA SER A 2 -6.51 -12.04 23.65
C SER A 2 -5.58 -13.21 23.27
N ARG A 3 -5.66 -14.31 24.00
CA ARG A 3 -4.95 -15.55 23.68
C ARG A 3 -5.89 -16.43 22.86
N THR A 4 -5.46 -16.78 21.65
CA THR A 4 -6.19 -17.68 20.76
C THR A 4 -5.26 -18.82 20.40
N VAL A 5 -5.79 -20.05 20.39
CA VAL A 5 -5.10 -21.24 19.91
C VAL A 5 -5.64 -21.55 18.53
N ILE A 6 -4.76 -21.54 17.53
CA ILE A 6 -5.06 -21.86 16.13
C ILE A 6 -3.95 -22.74 15.59
N ASP A 7 -4.30 -23.64 14.68
CA ASP A 7 -3.32 -24.33 13.87
C ASP A 7 -2.85 -23.41 12.74
N LEU A 8 -1.56 -23.43 12.47
CA LEU A 8 -0.90 -22.57 11.49
C LEU A 8 -0.04 -23.44 10.59
N ASP A 9 -0.05 -23.11 9.31
CA ASP A 9 0.92 -23.62 8.36
C ASP A 9 2.29 -22.99 8.66
N ASP A 10 3.23 -23.83 9.09
CA ASP A 10 4.58 -23.40 9.46
C ASP A 10 5.38 -22.91 8.23
N GLU A 11 5.14 -23.45 7.03
CA GLU A 11 5.82 -22.98 5.81
C GLU A 11 5.37 -21.57 5.44
N ALA A 12 4.06 -21.33 5.50
CA ALA A 12 3.48 -20.01 5.26
C ALA A 12 3.94 -18.99 6.32
N LEU A 13 4.03 -19.41 7.58
CA LEU A 13 4.48 -18.56 8.67
C LEU A 13 5.96 -18.19 8.52
N GLU A 14 6.82 -19.12 8.11
CA GLU A 14 8.23 -18.83 7.83
C GLU A 14 8.40 -17.90 6.63
N ALA A 15 7.62 -18.09 5.56
CA ALA A 15 7.63 -17.20 4.41
C ALA A 15 7.26 -15.77 4.83
N ALA A 16 6.18 -15.61 5.60
CA ALA A 16 5.76 -14.32 6.13
C ALA A 16 6.81 -13.73 7.09
N ALA A 17 7.47 -14.55 7.91
CA ALA A 17 8.51 -14.08 8.82
C ALA A 17 9.71 -13.50 8.06
N ARG A 18 10.12 -14.16 6.97
CA ARG A 18 11.20 -13.68 6.08
C ARG A 18 10.81 -12.39 5.37
N GLU A 19 9.61 -12.30 4.81
CA GLU A 19 9.14 -11.10 4.13
C GLU A 19 9.00 -9.90 5.08
N LEU A 20 8.52 -10.13 6.30
CA LEU A 20 8.28 -9.09 7.30
C LEU A 20 9.52 -8.80 8.16
N GLY A 21 10.60 -9.58 8.04
CA GLY A 21 11.81 -9.44 8.86
C GLY A 21 11.58 -9.69 10.35
N THR A 22 10.61 -10.53 10.70
CA THR A 22 10.20 -10.78 12.09
C THR A 22 10.81 -12.08 12.61
N THR A 23 11.07 -12.15 13.92
CA THR A 23 11.79 -13.28 14.55
C THR A 23 10.88 -14.20 15.37
N THR A 24 9.67 -13.76 15.72
CA THR A 24 8.76 -14.56 16.55
C THR A 24 7.44 -14.78 15.84
N LYS A 25 6.88 -16.00 15.98
CA LYS A 25 5.58 -16.37 15.39
C LYS A 25 4.49 -15.32 15.69
N ARG A 26 4.41 -14.88 16.95
CA ARG A 26 3.45 -13.86 17.38
C ARG A 26 3.66 -12.53 16.67
N ASP A 27 4.90 -12.08 16.54
CA ASP A 27 5.19 -10.80 15.89
C ASP A 27 4.88 -10.87 14.38
N THR A 28 5.28 -11.97 13.73
CA THR A 28 4.91 -12.24 12.32
C THR A 28 3.41 -12.17 12.11
N ILE A 29 2.62 -12.86 12.94
CA ILE A 29 1.15 -12.88 12.80
C ILE A 29 0.57 -11.48 13.00
N ASN A 30 0.96 -10.78 14.06
CA ASN A 30 0.39 -9.47 14.35
C ASN A 30 0.79 -8.43 13.30
N THR A 31 2.01 -8.50 12.81
CA THR A 31 2.51 -7.61 11.76
C THR A 31 1.84 -7.92 10.43
N ALA A 32 1.71 -9.19 10.05
CA ALA A 32 0.97 -9.60 8.84
C ALA A 32 -0.48 -9.09 8.85
N LEU A 33 -1.18 -9.23 9.99
CA LEU A 33 -2.56 -8.76 10.15
C LEU A 33 -2.68 -7.23 10.05
N ARG A 34 -1.68 -6.48 10.51
CA ARG A 34 -1.66 -5.02 10.33
C ARG A 34 -1.34 -4.63 8.90
N GLU A 35 -0.34 -5.25 8.30
CA GLU A 35 0.10 -4.96 6.93
C GLU A 35 -1.00 -5.24 5.92
N ILE A 36 -1.79 -6.30 6.07
CA ILE A 36 -2.89 -6.58 5.13
C ILE A 36 -3.99 -5.50 5.21
N VAL A 37 -4.30 -5.00 6.40
CA VAL A 37 -5.29 -3.93 6.59
C VAL A 37 -4.78 -2.63 5.96
N GLU A 38 -3.54 -2.27 6.24
CA GLU A 38 -2.91 -1.06 5.69
C GLU A 38 -2.75 -1.14 4.18
N ARG A 39 -2.34 -2.29 3.63
CA ARG A 39 -2.26 -2.52 2.19
C ARG A 39 -3.62 -2.36 1.52
N ASN A 40 -4.66 -2.96 2.08
CA ASN A 40 -6.01 -2.83 1.54
C ASN A 40 -6.54 -1.39 1.65
N ARG A 41 -6.19 -0.66 2.72
CA ARG A 41 -6.52 0.76 2.86
C ARG A 41 -5.85 1.60 1.78
N ARG A 42 -4.56 1.38 1.51
CA ARG A 42 -3.81 2.06 0.44
C ARG A 42 -4.42 1.78 -0.92
N LEU A 43 -4.81 0.52 -1.20
CA LEU A 43 -5.44 0.15 -2.46
C LEU A 43 -6.82 0.81 -2.64
N ARG A 44 -7.66 0.85 -1.60
CA ARG A 44 -8.94 1.56 -1.66
C ARG A 44 -8.77 3.06 -1.92
N ALA A 45 -7.86 3.71 -1.20
CA ALA A 45 -7.56 5.12 -1.41
C ALA A 45 -7.08 5.40 -2.84
N LEU A 46 -6.26 4.51 -3.43
CA LEU A 46 -5.87 4.62 -4.83
C LEU A 46 -7.05 4.48 -5.78
N HIS A 47 -7.98 3.56 -5.50
CA HIS A 47 -9.18 3.37 -6.32
C HIS A 47 -10.10 4.60 -6.26
N GLU A 48 -10.35 5.13 -5.06
CA GLU A 48 -11.12 6.36 -4.86
C GLU A 48 -10.48 7.55 -5.60
N LEU A 49 -9.15 7.67 -5.55
CA LEU A 49 -8.43 8.70 -6.33
C LEU A 49 -8.59 8.51 -7.84
N GLN A 50 -8.57 7.26 -8.32
CA GLN A 50 -8.80 6.97 -9.73
C GLN A 50 -10.21 7.38 -10.16
N GLU A 51 -11.24 7.07 -9.36
CA GLU A 51 -12.62 7.48 -9.61
C GLU A 51 -12.75 9.00 -9.71
N ILE A 52 -12.18 9.74 -8.75
CA ILE A 52 -12.17 11.22 -8.77
C ILE A 52 -11.53 11.77 -10.05
N VAL A 53 -10.43 11.17 -10.51
CA VAL A 53 -9.78 11.56 -11.76
C VAL A 53 -10.69 11.29 -12.97
N GLN A 54 -11.35 10.12 -13.02
CA GLN A 54 -12.26 9.78 -14.13
C GLN A 54 -13.50 10.69 -14.18
N GLU A 55 -13.99 11.13 -13.03
CA GLU A 55 -15.11 12.08 -12.92
C GLU A 55 -14.71 13.54 -13.25
N GLY A 56 -13.45 13.79 -13.58
CA GLY A 56 -12.95 15.11 -13.92
C GLY A 56 -12.66 16.00 -12.71
N GLY A 57 -12.59 15.42 -11.50
CA GLY A 57 -12.20 16.13 -10.28
C GLY A 57 -10.73 16.58 -10.26
N LEU A 58 -9.92 16.10 -11.21
CA LEU A 58 -8.54 16.49 -11.44
C LEU A 58 -8.27 16.68 -12.94
N ASP A 59 -7.86 17.88 -13.33
CA ASP A 59 -7.44 18.19 -14.69
C ASP A 59 -6.03 17.63 -14.95
N THR A 60 -5.99 16.37 -15.40
CA THR A 60 -4.75 15.66 -15.71
C THR A 60 -4.04 16.22 -16.93
N ASP A 61 -4.75 16.82 -17.88
CA ASP A 61 -4.17 17.43 -19.07
C ASP A 61 -3.34 18.68 -18.70
N LEU A 62 -3.84 19.49 -17.76
CA LEU A 62 -3.07 20.60 -17.20
C LEU A 62 -1.82 20.13 -16.46
N LEU A 63 -1.93 19.06 -15.65
CA LEU A 63 -0.81 18.51 -14.88
C LEU A 63 0.28 17.88 -15.75
N LEU A 64 -0.11 17.25 -16.86
CA LEU A 64 0.80 16.60 -17.79
C LEU A 64 1.38 17.57 -18.85
N ASP A 65 0.94 18.83 -18.88
CA ASP A 65 1.47 19.85 -19.78
C ASP A 65 2.90 20.27 -19.39
N LYS A 66 3.87 19.53 -19.92
CA LYS A 66 5.31 19.75 -19.71
C LYS A 66 5.81 21.09 -20.26
N ARG A 67 5.04 21.79 -21.11
CA ARG A 67 5.41 23.12 -21.62
C ARG A 67 5.41 24.17 -20.51
N ARG A 68 4.69 23.92 -19.41
CA ARG A 68 4.63 24.79 -18.22
C ARG A 68 5.50 24.32 -17.06
N TYR A 69 6.02 23.09 -17.11
CA TYR A 69 6.67 22.44 -15.97
C TYR A 69 8.06 23.01 -15.63
N ARG A 70 8.74 23.65 -16.59
CA ARG A 70 9.92 24.49 -16.35
C ARG A 70 9.84 25.65 -17.32
N GLY A 71 9.75 26.87 -16.80
CA GLY A 71 9.93 28.08 -17.60
C GLY A 71 11.17 27.89 -18.47
N GLY A 72 10.98 28.01 -19.79
CA GLY A 72 12.07 27.91 -20.73
C GLY A 72 13.13 28.94 -20.36
N SER A 73 14.26 28.47 -19.81
CA SER A 73 15.52 29.17 -19.98
C SER A 73 16.02 28.78 -21.37
N ALA A 74 15.40 29.36 -22.39
CA ALA A 74 16.01 29.49 -23.70
C ALA A 74 16.58 30.91 -23.73
N LYS A 75 17.93 30.95 -23.75
CA LYS A 75 18.84 32.05 -24.11
C LYS A 75 18.24 33.42 -24.41
#